data_AF-A0A355KTF0-F1
#
_entry.id   AF-A0A355KTF0-F1
#
_cell.length_a   1.000
_cell.length_b   1.000
_cell.length_c   1.000
_cell.angle_alpha   90.00
_cell.angle_beta   90.00
_cell.angle_gamma   90.00
#
_symmetry.space_group_name_H-M   'P 1'
#
loop_
_entity.id
_entity.type
_entity.pdbx_description
1 polymer ?
#
loop_
_entity_poly.entity_id
_entity_poly.type
_entity_poly.pdbx_seq_one_letter_code
_entity_poly.pdbx_strand_id
1 'polypeptide(L)'
;MLAEERGDKSVVLKLGFDRTVLQREATALRVFDGEGWVRLFAQDNARGALLIEQVVPGVALSTYFQARDQESVVIICELMQKLHRSASVDLTSLLKKLLVDKSVGGSVLCYNDRRK
;
A
#
# COMPACT_ATOMS: atom_id res chain seq x y z
N MET A 1 0.52 19.10 -2.77
CA MET A 1 -0.62 18.17 -2.66
C MET A 1 -1.81 18.94 -3.19
N LEU A 2 -2.36 18.54 -4.34
CA LEU A 2 -3.52 19.19 -4.91
C LEU A 2 -4.72 18.30 -4.60
N ALA A 3 -5.75 18.87 -3.97
CA ALA A 3 -7.03 18.21 -3.75
C ALA A 3 -8.03 18.76 -4.76
N GLU A 4 -8.74 17.88 -5.45
CA GLU A 4 -9.77 18.24 -6.44
C GLU A 4 -11.02 17.40 -6.12
N GLU A 5 -12.20 18.01 -6.10
CA GLU A 5 -13.47 17.28 -6.03
C GLU A 5 -13.95 16.99 -7.46
N ARG A 6 -14.15 15.71 -7.79
CA ARG A 6 -14.81 15.31 -9.03
C ARG A 6 -15.98 14.38 -8.72
N GLY A 7 -17.19 14.94 -8.72
CA GLY A 7 -18.41 14.24 -8.31
C GLY A 7 -18.44 13.96 -6.80
N ASP A 8 -19.01 12.84 -6.37
CA ASP A 8 -19.15 12.45 -4.95
C ASP A 8 -17.85 11.97 -4.28
N LYS A 9 -16.71 11.99 -4.97
CA LYS A 9 -15.44 11.48 -4.44
C LYS A 9 -14.40 12.58 -4.39
N SER A 10 -13.97 12.92 -3.18
CA SER A 10 -12.86 13.84 -2.98
C SER A 10 -11.53 13.11 -3.10
N VAL A 11 -10.63 13.65 -3.93
CA VAL A 11 -9.38 12.99 -4.31
C VAL A 11 -8.17 13.89 -4.07
N VAL A 12 -7.02 13.26 -3.89
CA VAL A 12 -5.73 13.94 -3.76
C VAL A 12 -4.74 13.44 -4.81
N LEU A 13 -4.07 14.38 -5.47
CA LEU A 13 -2.90 14.12 -6.30
C LEU A 13 -1.61 14.20 -5.47
N LYS A 14 -0.92 13.06 -5.37
CA LYS A 14 0.42 12.94 -4.80
C LYS A 14 1.45 12.80 -5.92
N LEU A 15 2.51 13.60 -5.84
CA LEU A 15 3.64 13.57 -6.78
C LEU A 15 4.91 13.18 -6.02
N GLY A 16 5.77 12.38 -6.65
CA GLY A 16 7.03 11.94 -6.08
C GLY A 16 8.12 11.81 -7.14
N PHE A 17 9.32 12.32 -6.83
CA PHE A 17 10.48 12.22 -7.71
C PHE A 17 11.11 10.82 -7.68
N ASP A 18 11.18 10.20 -6.50
CA ASP A 18 11.67 8.83 -6.35
C ASP A 18 10.59 7.83 -6.78
N ARG A 19 10.77 7.32 -8.00
CA ARG A 19 9.85 6.37 -8.62
C ARG A 19 9.80 5.04 -7.87
N THR A 20 10.90 4.62 -7.24
CA THR A 20 10.97 3.33 -6.53
C THR A 20 10.16 3.40 -5.24
N VAL A 21 10.27 4.50 -4.50
CA VAL A 21 9.47 4.76 -3.30
C VAL A 21 7.99 4.88 -3.68
N LEU A 22 7.67 5.62 -4.74
CA LEU A 22 6.28 5.81 -5.17
C LEU A 22 5.63 4.49 -5.63
N GLN A 23 6.38 3.61 -6.29
CA GLN A 23 5.89 2.28 -6.68
C GLN A 23 5.65 1.37 -5.48
N ARG A 24 6.53 1.41 -4.48
CA ARG A 24 6.34 0.68 -3.21
C ARG A 24 5.09 1.18 -2.49
N GLU A 25 4.91 2.49 -2.42
CA GLU A 25 3.71 3.10 -1.84
C GLU A 25 2.44 2.69 -2.58
N ALA A 26 2.41 2.78 -3.91
CA ALA A 26 1.25 2.36 -4.70
C ALA A 26 0.93 0.87 -4.52
N THR A 27 1.95 0.03 -4.32
CA THR A 27 1.78 -1.39 -4.01
C THR A 27 1.18 -1.58 -2.63
N ALA A 28 1.66 -0.85 -1.62
CA ALA A 28 1.08 -0.88 -0.27
C ALA A 28 -0.39 -0.44 -0.30
N LEU A 29 -0.70 0.69 -0.95
CA LEU A 29 -2.07 1.20 -1.08
C LEU A 29 -3.02 0.18 -1.71
N ARG A 30 -2.56 -0.59 -2.72
CA ARG A 30 -3.35 -1.68 -3.32
C ARG A 30 -3.57 -2.87 -2.38
N VAL A 31 -2.61 -3.16 -1.50
CA VAL A 31 -2.74 -4.25 -0.53
C VAL A 31 -3.75 -3.88 0.56
N PHE A 32 -3.73 -2.63 1.02
CA PHE A 32 -4.64 -2.17 2.07
C PHE A 32 -6.03 -1.80 1.55
N ASP A 33 -6.16 -1.30 0.31
CA ASP A 33 -7.43 -1.04 -0.40
C ASP A 33 -8.54 -0.32 0.40
N GLY A 34 -8.17 0.67 1.22
CA GLY A 34 -9.14 1.39 2.07
C GLY A 34 -9.17 0.92 3.53
N GLU A 35 -8.58 -0.23 3.84
CA GLU A 35 -8.61 -0.81 5.18
C GLU A 35 -7.49 -0.27 6.07
N GLY A 36 -7.79 0.81 6.79
CA GLY A 36 -6.82 1.51 7.64
C GLY A 36 -5.85 2.41 6.85
N TRP A 37 -6.00 2.50 5.54
CA TRP A 37 -5.27 3.41 4.66
C TRP A 37 -6.25 3.95 3.60
N VAL A 38 -6.02 5.14 3.05
CA VAL A 38 -6.71 5.64 1.84
C VAL A 38 -6.62 4.69 0.65
N ARG A 39 -7.65 4.70 -0.21
CA ARG A 39 -7.65 3.97 -1.49
C ARG A 39 -6.76 4.62 -2.56
N LEU A 40 -6.22 3.80 -3.45
CA LEU A 40 -5.56 4.25 -4.68
C LEU A 40 -6.56 4.22 -5.84
N PHE A 41 -6.78 5.37 -6.49
CA PHE A 41 -7.67 5.47 -7.66
C PHE A 41 -6.91 5.39 -8.98
N ALA A 42 -5.72 5.97 -9.07
CA ALA A 42 -4.90 5.92 -10.29
C ALA A 42 -3.40 6.07 -9.99
N GLN A 43 -2.56 5.59 -10.90
CA GLN A 43 -1.11 5.71 -10.85
C GLN A 43 -0.55 6.02 -12.25
N ASP A 44 0.34 7.00 -12.34
CA ASP A 44 1.14 7.32 -13.52
C ASP A 44 2.63 7.22 -13.17
N ASN A 45 3.25 6.11 -13.59
CA ASN A 45 4.67 5.84 -13.34
C ASN A 45 5.61 6.77 -14.11
N ALA A 46 5.21 7.21 -15.31
CA ALA A 46 6.06 8.05 -16.15
C ALA A 46 6.18 9.45 -15.55
N ARG A 47 5.07 9.95 -14.99
CA ARG A 47 4.99 11.28 -14.35
C ARG A 47 5.23 11.27 -12.85
N GLY A 48 5.37 10.10 -12.23
CA GLY A 48 5.58 9.99 -10.78
C GLY A 48 4.38 10.50 -9.99
N ALA A 49 3.17 10.10 -10.39
CA ALA A 49 1.93 10.59 -9.82
C ALA A 49 1.02 9.46 -9.31
N LEU A 50 0.36 9.71 -8.18
CA LEU A 50 -0.71 8.87 -7.61
C LEU A 50 -1.95 9.73 -7.34
N LEU A 51 -3.11 9.21 -7.71
CA LEU A 51 -4.40 9.76 -7.33
C LEU A 51 -5.00 8.87 -6.23
N ILE A 52 -5.22 9.43 -5.06
CA ILE A 52 -5.66 8.70 -3.86
C ILE A 52 -6.92 9.33 -3.28
N GLU A 53 -7.62 8.59 -2.43
CA GLU A 53 -8.74 9.09 -1.63
C GLU A 53 -8.30 10.22 -0.68
N GLN A 54 -9.11 11.26 -0.59
CA GLN A 54 -8.89 12.32 0.39
C GLN A 54 -9.37 11.87 1.77
N VAL A 55 -8.50 11.98 2.77
CA VAL A 55 -8.91 11.86 4.18
C VAL A 55 -9.72 13.09 4.57
N VAL A 56 -10.92 12.88 5.07
CA VAL A 56 -11.79 13.93 5.63
C VAL A 56 -12.02 13.63 7.12
N PRO A 57 -11.77 14.58 8.04
CA PRO A 57 -11.42 15.99 7.80
C PRO A 57 -9.95 16.23 7.41
N GLY A 58 -9.10 15.20 7.40
CA GLY A 58 -7.69 15.33 6.97
C GLY A 58 -6.77 16.00 7.99
N VAL A 59 -7.21 16.11 9.25
CA VAL A 59 -6.42 16.66 10.35
C VAL A 59 -5.37 15.65 10.79
N ALA A 60 -4.10 16.08 10.85
CA ALA A 60 -3.00 15.22 11.26
C ALA A 60 -3.12 14.83 12.74
N LEU A 61 -2.98 13.54 13.05
CA LEU A 61 -3.07 13.04 14.43
C LEU A 61 -2.05 13.71 15.37
N SER A 62 -0.88 14.13 14.85
CA SER A 62 0.13 14.87 15.62
C SER A 62 -0.38 16.21 16.17
N THR A 63 -1.30 16.88 15.47
CA THR A 63 -1.92 18.12 15.96
C THR A 63 -2.98 17.84 17.03
N TYR A 64 -3.67 16.70 16.93
CA TYR A 64 -4.65 16.24 17.91
C TYR A 64 -3.99 15.79 19.22
N PHE A 65 -2.83 15.15 19.11
CA PHE A 65 -2.04 14.61 20.23
C PHE A 65 -1.71 15.64 21.31
N GLN A 66 -1.38 16.87 20.93
CA GLN A 66 -0.97 17.93 21.87
C GLN A 66 -2.03 18.26 22.92
N ALA A 67 -3.32 18.13 22.57
CA ALA A 67 -4.43 18.43 23.46
C ALA A 67 -5.10 17.17 24.02
N ARG A 68 -4.93 16.01 23.36
CA ARG A 68 -5.70 14.78 23.63
C ARG A 68 -4.84 13.52 23.44
N ASP A 69 -3.79 13.41 24.23
CA ASP A 69 -2.80 12.31 24.19
C ASP A 69 -3.48 10.92 24.28
N GLN A 70 -4.22 10.66 25.36
CA GLN A 70 -4.83 9.35 25.59
C GLN A 70 -5.77 8.91 24.46
N GLU A 71 -6.60 9.81 23.94
CA GLU A 71 -7.48 9.53 22.79
C GLU A 71 -6.67 9.24 21.53
N SER A 72 -5.57 9.96 21.33
CA SER A 72 -4.68 9.75 20.17
C SER A 72 -4.00 8.39 20.20
N VAL A 73 -3.60 7.92 21.39
CA VAL A 73 -3.06 6.58 21.60
C VAL A 73 -4.09 5.51 21.25
N VAL A 74 -5.34 5.69 21.68
CA VAL A 74 -6.42 4.75 21.32
C VAL A 74 -6.63 4.70 19.82
N ILE A 75 -6.72 5.87 19.15
CA ILE A 75 -6.90 5.96 17.69
C ILE A 75 -5.77 5.24 16.95
N ILE A 76 -4.51 5.47 17.32
CA ILE A 76 -3.39 4.82 16.62
C ILE A 76 -3.35 3.30 16.90
N CYS A 77 -3.68 2.85 18.11
CA CYS A 77 -3.77 1.42 18.44
C CYS A 77 -4.85 0.73 17.60
N GLU A 78 -6.04 1.31 17.49
CA GLU A 78 -7.12 0.77 16.65
C GLU A 78 -6.74 0.73 15.17
N LEU A 79 -6.08 1.79 14.67
CA LEU A 79 -5.59 1.84 13.30
C LEU A 79 -4.57 0.74 13.02
N MET A 80 -3.61 0.53 13.92
CA MET A 80 -2.58 -0.50 13.77
C MET A 80 -3.19 -1.91 13.78
N GLN A 81 -4.21 -2.16 14.60
CA GLN A 81 -4.93 -3.43 14.58
C GLN A 81 -5.61 -3.70 13.24
N LYS A 82 -6.21 -2.68 12.62
CA LYS A 82 -6.79 -2.79 11.26
C LYS A 82 -5.72 -3.09 10.22
N LEU A 83 -4.64 -2.31 10.20
CA LEU A 83 -3.52 -2.49 9.27
C LEU A 83 -2.91 -3.89 9.37
N HIS A 84 -2.71 -4.41 10.58
CA HIS A 84 -2.17 -5.76 10.76
C HIS A 84 -3.05 -6.87 10.19
N ARG A 85 -4.38 -6.68 10.15
CA ARG A 85 -5.30 -7.67 9.58
C ARG A 85 -5.33 -7.62 8.05
N SER A 86 -5.30 -6.42 7.48
CA SER A 86 -5.48 -6.22 6.03
C SER A 86 -4.25 -6.56 5.21
N ALA A 87 -3.05 -6.57 5.82
CA ALA A 87 -1.82 -6.98 5.16
C ALA A 87 -1.70 -8.51 4.95
N SER A 88 -2.71 -9.31 5.30
CA SER A 88 -2.69 -10.75 5.05
C SER A 88 -2.65 -11.00 3.54
N VAL A 89 -1.47 -11.41 3.05
CA VAL A 89 -1.20 -11.67 1.64
C VAL A 89 -2.20 -12.70 1.10
N ASP A 90 -2.90 -12.35 0.03
CA ASP A 90 -3.59 -13.34 -0.79
C ASP A 90 -2.55 -14.25 -1.44
N LEU A 91 -2.33 -15.40 -0.82
CA LEU A 91 -1.40 -16.44 -1.29
C LEU A 91 -1.76 -16.90 -2.71
N THR A 92 -3.02 -16.77 -3.12
CA THR A 92 -3.48 -17.13 -4.46
C THR A 92 -2.86 -16.21 -5.52
N SER A 93 -2.82 -14.91 -5.25
CA SER A 93 -2.19 -13.91 -6.12
C SER A 93 -0.66 -14.04 -6.13
N LEU A 94 -0.05 -14.38 -5.00
CA LEU A 94 1.39 -14.64 -4.90
C LEU A 94 1.79 -15.90 -5.70
N LEU A 95 1.00 -16.98 -5.59
CA LEU A 95 1.20 -18.22 -6.32
C LEU A 95 1.04 -18.03 -7.82
N LYS A 96 0.04 -17.28 -8.28
CA LYS A 96 -0.11 -16.95 -9.72
C LYS A 96 1.12 -16.24 -10.27
N LYS A 97 1.70 -15.30 -9.51
CA LYS A 97 2.91 -14.57 -9.92
C LYS A 97 4.15 -15.48 -10.01
N LEU A 98 4.34 -16.35 -9.02
CA LEU A 98 5.43 -17.34 -9.01
C LEU A 98 5.30 -18.40 -10.11
N LEU A 99 4.07 -18.77 -10.49
CA LEU A 99 3.82 -19.74 -11.56
C LEU A 99 4.03 -19.15 -12.95
N VAL A 100 3.74 -17.86 -13.14
CA VAL A 100 4.02 -17.13 -14.40
C VAL A 100 5.54 -16.98 -14.62
N ASP A 101 6.32 -16.71 -13.57
CA ASP A 101 7.78 -16.57 -13.67
C ASP A 101 8.51 -17.90 -14.00
N LYS A 102 7.93 -19.06 -13.64
CA LYS A 102 8.53 -20.38 -13.97
C LYS A 102 8.41 -20.78 -15.44
N SER A 103 7.66 -20.04 -16.26
CA SER A 103 7.46 -20.39 -17.66
C SER A 103 8.54 -19.85 -18.61
N VAL A 104 9.55 -19.11 -18.11
CA VAL A 104 10.68 -18.63 -18.91
C VAL A 104 12.00 -19.13 -18.30
N GLY A 105 12.55 -20.20 -18.87
CA GLY A 105 13.98 -20.57 -18.73
C GLY A 105 14.26 -21.78 -17.83
N GLY A 106 14.47 -22.93 -18.47
CA GLY A 106 14.86 -24.17 -17.81
C GLY A 106 16.33 -24.22 -17.41
N SER A 107 16.60 -24.95 -16.32
CA SER A 107 17.64 -25.98 -16.23
C SER A 107 17.53 -26.64 -14.86
N VAL A 108 17.28 -27.94 -14.88
CA VAL A 108 17.27 -28.84 -13.72
C VAL A 108 18.65 -28.82 -13.08
N LEU A 109 18.77 -28.24 -11.87
CA LEU A 109 19.92 -28.53 -11.01
C LEU A 109 19.65 -29.85 -10.31
N CYS A 110 20.22 -30.93 -10.85
CA CYS A 110 20.31 -32.22 -10.20
C CYS A 110 21.08 -32.06 -8.88
N TYR A 111 20.38 -32.10 -7.75
CA TYR A 111 21.03 -32.20 -6.44
C TYR A 111 21.45 -33.66 -6.23
N ASN A 112 22.71 -33.97 -6.51
CA ASN A 112 23.29 -35.29 -6.28
C ASN A 112 23.51 -35.50 -4.78
N ASP A 113 22.64 -36.29 -4.16
CA ASP A 113 22.86 -36.92 -2.86
C ASP A 113 24.01 -37.94 -2.99
N ARG A 114 25.20 -37.57 -2.51
CA ARG A 114 26.32 -38.50 -2.33
C ARG A 114 26.39 -38.90 -0.86
N ARG A 115 25.68 -39.97 -0.52
CA ARG A 115 26.07 -40.84 0.59
C ARG A 115 27.45 -41.41 0.29
N LYS A 116 28.42 -41.15 1.17
CA LYS A 116 29.38 -42.14 1.70
C LYS A 116 30.09 -41.53 2.90
#